data_AF-A0A3B0Y4B8-F1
#
_entry.id   AF-A0A3B0Y4B8-F1
#
_cell.length_a   1.000
_cell.length_b   1.000
_cell.length_c   1.000
_cell.angle_alpha   90.00
_cell.angle_beta   90.00
_cell.angle_gamma   90.00
#
_symmetry.space_group_name_H-M   'P 1'
#
loop_
_entity.id
_entity.type
_entity.pdbx_description
1 polymer ?
#
loop_
_entity_poly.entity_id
_entity_poly.type
_entity_poly.pdbx_seq_one_letter_code
_entity_poly.pdbx_strand_id
1 'polypeptide(L)' 'MQTIDLKLPYTEVTLLLDALRHYTDYIENLDENSVDEDTYADLLNDNENIKALEKSISEVFAKQVEPY' A
#
# COMPACT_ATOMS: atom_id res chain seq x y z
N MET A 1 -4.49 -19.58 29.06
CA MET A 1 -4.68 -18.69 27.90
C MET A 1 -4.27 -19.48 26.67
N GLN A 2 -5.21 -19.93 25.85
CA GLN A 2 -4.89 -20.66 24.63
C GLN A 2 -4.28 -19.67 23.64
N THR A 3 -3.01 -19.87 23.28
CA THR A 3 -2.36 -19.10 22.23
C THR A 3 -3.03 -19.46 20.92
N ILE A 4 -3.72 -18.50 20.31
CA ILE A 4 -4.24 -18.64 18.96
C ILE A 4 -3.01 -18.61 18.04
N ASP A 5 -2.60 -19.78 17.56
CA ASP A 5 -1.46 -19.91 16.64
C ASP A 5 -1.94 -19.55 15.23
N LEU A 6 -1.99 -18.25 14.96
CA LEU A 6 -2.40 -17.71 13.67
C LEU A 6 -1.17 -17.75 12.73
N LYS A 7 -1.09 -18.78 11.89
CA LYS A 7 -0.14 -18.79 10.76
C LYS A 7 -0.62 -17.76 9.73
N LEU A 8 -0.17 -16.52 9.90
CA LEU A 8 -0.40 -15.46 8.92
C LEU A 8 0.35 -15.85 7.63
N PRO A 9 -0.33 -15.98 6.48
CA PRO A 9 0.30 -16.33 5.21
C PRO A 9 1.08 -15.16 4.58
N TYR A 10 1.26 -14.06 5.32
CA TYR A 10 1.83 -12.83 4.82
C TYR A 10 3.36 -12.93 4.80
N THR A 11 3.93 -12.87 3.59
CA THR A 11 5.34 -12.50 3.46
C THR A 11 5.51 -11.04 3.89
N GLU A 12 6.70 -10.63 4.33
CA GLU A 12 7.00 -9.22 4.68
C GLU A 12 6.62 -8.26 3.55
N VAL A 13 6.77 -8.72 2.31
CA VAL A 13 6.39 -8.02 1.08
C VAL A 13 4.88 -7.83 0.98
N THR A 14 4.10 -8.86 1.31
CA THR A 14 2.63 -8.77 1.33
C THR A 14 2.17 -7.73 2.34
N LEU A 15 2.79 -7.67 3.52
CA LEU A 15 2.49 -6.63 4.53
C LEU A 15 2.85 -5.24 4.03
N LEU A 16 3.99 -5.09 3.35
CA LEU A 16 4.41 -3.81 2.80
C LEU A 16 3.45 -3.33 1.70
N LEU A 17 3.06 -4.22 0.77
CA LEU A 17 2.07 -3.89 -0.27
C LEU A 17 0.71 -3.53 0.32
N ASP A 18 0.27 -4.24 1.36
CA ASP A 18 -0.99 -3.97 2.05
C ASP A 18 -0.97 -2.60 2.76
N ALA A 19 0.16 -2.27 3.41
CA ALA A 19 0.35 -0.95 4.03
C ALA A 19 0.34 0.19 2.99
N LEU A 20 0.97 0.00 1.83
CA LEU A 20 0.93 0.99 0.74
C LEU A 20 -0.52 1.20 0.26
N ARG A 21 -1.27 0.12 0.03
CA ARG A 21 -2.69 0.18 -0.39
C ARG A 21 -3.58 0.85 0.64
N HIS A 22 -3.37 0.58 1.92
CA HIS A 22 -4.11 1.25 2.98
C HIS A 22 -3.85 2.76 2.98
N TYR A 23 -2.62 3.18 2.70
CA TYR A 23 -2.26 4.60 2.64
C TYR A 23 -2.85 5.29 1.40
N THR A 24 -2.84 4.62 0.23
CA THR A 24 -3.49 5.15 -0.98
C THR A 24 -5.00 5.30 -0.77
N ASP A 25 -5.65 4.29 -0.18
CA ASP A 25 -7.09 4.35 0.15
C ASP A 25 -7.43 5.49 1.10
N TYR A 26 -6.57 5.74 2.10
CA TYR A 26 -6.74 6.88 3.01
C TYR A 26 -6.74 8.21 2.26
N ILE A 27 -5.80 8.40 1.32
CA ILE A 27 -5.72 9.65 0.54
C ILE A 27 -6.92 9.77 -0.41
N GLU A 28 -7.32 8.70 -1.09
CA GLU A 28 -8.45 8.71 -2.04
C GLU A 28 -9.80 8.97 -1.38
N ASN A 29 -9.93 8.61 -0.10
CA ASN A 29 -11.15 8.83 0.69
C ASN A 29 -11.02 10.00 1.68
N LEU A 30 -9.97 10.82 1.56
CA LEU A 30 -9.78 11.99 2.40
C LEU A 30 -10.87 13.02 2.11
N ASP A 31 -11.49 13.58 3.15
CA ASP A 31 -12.40 14.71 2.98
C ASP A 31 -11.58 15.94 2.57
N GLU A 32 -11.86 16.49 1.39
CA GLU A 32 -11.19 17.66 0.83
C GLU A 32 -11.29 18.90 1.74
N ASN A 33 -12.27 18.95 2.64
CA ASN A 33 -12.44 20.03 3.61
C ASN A 33 -11.64 19.83 4.90
N SER A 34 -11.01 18.67 5.09
CA SER A 34 -10.26 18.33 6.30
C SER A 34 -8.79 18.81 6.28
N VAL A 35 -8.30 19.19 5.11
CA VAL A 35 -6.94 19.69 4.85
C VAL A 35 -7.00 20.90 3.93
N ASP A 36 -5.94 21.72 3.91
CA ASP A 36 -5.84 22.82 2.94
C ASP A 36 -5.53 22.31 1.52
N GLU A 37 -5.82 23.14 0.52
CA GLU A 37 -5.72 22.81 -0.90
C GLU A 37 -4.28 22.42 -1.31
N ASP A 38 -3.27 23.11 -0.78
CA ASP A 38 -1.87 22.82 -1.08
C ASP A 38 -1.47 21.45 -0.52
N THR A 39 -1.81 21.17 0.74
CA THR A 39 -1.60 19.86 1.37
C THR A 39 -2.35 18.75 0.62
N TYR A 40 -3.58 18.99 0.17
CA TYR A 40 -4.34 17.99 -0.59
C TYR A 40 -3.68 17.69 -1.94
N ALA A 41 -3.21 18.73 -2.66
CA ALA A 41 -2.50 18.56 -3.91
C ALA A 41 -1.19 17.76 -3.74
N ASP A 42 -0.44 18.03 -2.67
CA ASP A 42 0.76 17.28 -2.33
C ASP A 42 0.44 15.81 -2.02
N LEU A 43 -0.62 15.55 -1.24
CA LEU A 43 -1.06 14.19 -0.93
C LEU A 43 -1.49 13.41 -2.19
N LEU A 44 -2.18 14.06 -3.13
CA LEU A 44 -2.55 13.43 -4.41
C LEU A 44 -1.32 13.10 -5.26
N ASN A 45 -0.30 13.97 -5.27
CA ASN A 45 0.96 13.69 -5.96
C ASN A 45 1.70 12.50 -5.31
N ASP A 46 1.79 12.51 -3.98
CA ASP A 46 2.37 11.40 -3.23
C ASP A 46 1.62 10.08 -3.47
N ASN A 47 0.29 10.13 -3.58
CA ASN A 47 -0.54 8.96 -3.89
C ASN A 47 -0.13 8.31 -5.23
N GLU A 48 0.07 9.11 -6.28
CA GLU A 48 0.51 8.60 -7.58
C GLU A 48 1.92 8.00 -7.53
N ASN A 49 2.84 8.62 -6.77
CA ASN A 49 4.18 8.07 -6.55
C ASN A 49 4.14 6.73 -5.80
N ILE A 50 3.25 6.60 -4.82
CA ILE A 50 3.07 5.38 -4.02
C ILE A 50 2.46 4.26 -4.86
N LYS A 51 1.46 4.55 -5.71
CA LYS A 51 0.91 3.58 -6.67
C LYS A 51 1.99 3.08 -7.64
N ALA A 52 2.86 3.96 -8.11
CA ALA A 52 3.98 3.56 -8.97
C ALA A 52 4.98 2.64 -8.23
N LEU A 53 5.25 2.91 -6.96
CA LEU A 53 6.09 2.06 -6.10
C LEU A 53 5.45 0.69 -5.85
N GLU A 54 4.17 0.65 -5.50
CA GLU A 54 3.40 -0.60 -5.31
C GLU A 54 3.48 -1.49 -6.56
N LYS A 55 3.28 -0.89 -7.74
CA LYS A 55 3.42 -1.58 -9.02
C LYS A 55 4.83 -2.11 -9.24
N SER A 56 5.86 -1.30 -9.01
CA SER A 56 7.26 -1.72 -9.19
C SER A 56 7.62 -2.91 -8.29
N ILE A 57 7.22 -2.86 -7.02
CA ILE A 57 7.44 -3.96 -6.06
C ILE A 57 6.68 -5.20 -6.54
N SER A 58 5.40 -5.06 -6.90
CA SER A 58 4.57 -6.16 -7.38
C SER A 58 5.17 -6.83 -8.63
N GLU A 59 5.70 -6.06 -9.58
CA GLU A 59 6.37 -6.59 -10.78
C GLU A 59 7.66 -7.35 -10.46
N VAL A 60 8.48 -6.84 -9.53
CA VAL A 60 9.71 -7.51 -9.11
C VAL A 60 9.39 -8.85 -8.47
N PHE A 61 8.38 -8.91 -7.60
CA PHE A 61 7.99 -10.16 -6.96
C PHE A 61 7.27 -11.11 -7.90
N ALA A 62 6.40 -10.62 -8.80
CA ALA A 62 5.77 -11.47 -9.81
C ALA A 62 6.81 -12.23 -10.66
N LYS A 63 7.92 -11.57 -11.05
CA LYS A 63 9.04 -12.19 -11.75
C LYS A 63 9.80 -13.23 -10.92
N GLN A 64 9.78 -13.13 -9.59
CA GLN A 64 10.39 -14.11 -8.70
C GLN A 64 9.50 -15.33 -8.46
N VAL A 65 8.17 -15.18 -8.61
CA VAL A 65 7.20 -16.27 -8.41
C VAL A 65 6.78 -16.93 -9.73
N GLU A 66 7.15 -16.40 -10.91
CA GLU A 66 6.90 -17.06 -12.20
C GLU A 66 7.52 -18.47 -12.21
N PRO A 67 6.71 -19.54 -12.24
CA PRO A 67 7.21 -20.88 -12.51
C PRO A 67 7.41 -20.99 -14.03
N TYR A 68 8.62 -21.36 -14.43
CA TYR A 68 9.01 -21.91 -15.75
C TYR A 68 7.98 -21.89 -16.87
#